data_AF-A0A536D4A2-F1
#
_entry.id   AF-A0A536D4A2-F1
#
_cell.length_a   1.000
_cell.length_b   1.000
_cell.length_c   1.000
_cell.angle_alpha   90.00
_cell.angle_beta   90.00
_cell.angle_gamma   90.00
#
_symmetry.space_group_name_H-M   'P 1'
#
loop_
_entity.id
_entity.type
_entity.pdbx_description
1 polymer ?
#
loop_
_entity_poly.entity_id
_entity_poly.type
_entity_poly.pdbx_seq_one_letter_code
_entity_poly.pdbx_strand_id
1 'polypeptide(L)'
;MRVGEVLYLRWGDVILDAGREALRVREAKNGLERTVIVGPTATPRTLRGLRAARRALGRAPSDHDILFRSNRGTRVSYEAIHYQWAKLCQAAGLVDTSGGPRYTPHQLRHTGGSELIAQGQRVEIVQRVLGHRDIRSTLGYAELQEAQVRAPLESSPLTRRSGCVRPCAAARGARLPQSWSRAGKAAYSGLPRHRTGHRRGPACPDVRRRRRARPC
;
A
#
# COMPACT_ATOMS: atom_id res chain seq x y z
N MET A 1 -3.52 3.84 -11.73
CA MET A 1 -2.76 4.98 -12.29
C MET A 1 -3.50 6.28 -12.06
N ARG A 2 -2.83 7.44 -12.02
CA ARG A 2 -3.50 8.76 -11.92
C ARG A 2 -3.98 9.20 -13.31
N VAL A 3 -5.06 9.97 -13.39
CA VAL A 3 -5.56 10.51 -14.67
C VAL A 3 -4.49 11.36 -15.37
N GLY A 4 -3.77 12.21 -14.62
CA GLY A 4 -2.67 13.00 -15.16
C GLY A 4 -1.55 12.14 -15.74
N GLU A 5 -1.26 10.97 -15.19
CA GLU A 5 -0.24 10.05 -15.75
C GLU A 5 -0.72 9.47 -17.09
N VAL A 6 -1.99 9.07 -17.15
CA VAL A 6 -2.62 8.50 -18.36
C VAL A 6 -2.64 9.53 -19.51
N LEU A 7 -2.91 10.79 -19.20
CA LEU A 7 -2.94 11.89 -20.19
C LEU A 7 -1.59 12.16 -20.85
N TYR A 8 -0.49 11.80 -20.19
CA TYR A 8 0.86 12.04 -20.68
C TYR A 8 1.48 10.82 -21.36
N LEU A 9 0.78 9.68 -21.40
CA LEU A 9 1.24 8.49 -22.10
C LEU A 9 1.42 8.75 -23.60
N ARG A 10 2.52 8.22 -24.13
CA ARG A 10 2.82 8.20 -25.56
C ARG A 10 2.77 6.78 -26.10
N TRP A 11 2.72 6.63 -27.42
CA TRP A 11 2.73 5.30 -28.05
C TRP A 11 4.00 4.51 -27.79
N GLY A 12 5.15 5.18 -27.66
CA GLY A 12 6.44 4.56 -27.30
C GLY A 12 6.57 4.19 -25.81
N ASP A 13 5.57 4.52 -24.98
CA ASP A 13 5.50 4.07 -23.59
C ASP A 13 4.64 2.81 -23.42
N VAL A 14 4.02 2.33 -24.50
CA VAL A 14 3.12 1.18 -24.51
C VAL A 14 3.84 -0.06 -25.06
N ILE A 15 4.14 -1.00 -24.18
CA ILE A 15 4.79 -2.28 -24.48
C ILE A 15 3.70 -3.34 -24.58
N LEU A 16 3.56 -3.97 -25.76
CA LEU A 16 2.50 -4.96 -26.04
C LEU A 16 3.08 -6.31 -26.49
N ASP A 17 4.34 -6.56 -26.17
CA ASP A 17 5.01 -7.82 -26.43
C ASP A 17 4.35 -8.92 -25.60
N ALA A 18 4.15 -10.10 -26.19
CA ALA A 18 3.47 -11.21 -25.53
C ALA A 18 4.21 -11.60 -24.23
N GLY A 19 3.51 -11.57 -23.10
CA GLY A 19 4.05 -11.91 -21.78
C GLY A 19 4.88 -10.79 -21.13
N ARG A 20 5.02 -9.63 -21.78
CA ARG A 20 5.74 -8.46 -21.26
C ARG A 20 4.89 -7.19 -21.36
N GLU A 21 3.57 -7.34 -21.43
CA GLU A 21 2.66 -6.21 -21.57
C GLU A 21 2.80 -5.24 -20.38
N ALA A 22 3.17 -4.01 -20.69
CA ALA A 22 3.49 -3.02 -19.68
C ALA A 22 3.32 -1.59 -20.20
N LEU A 23 3.08 -0.67 -19.27
CA LEU A 23 3.03 0.76 -19.52
C LEU A 23 4.16 1.44 -18.77
N ARG A 24 5.01 2.17 -19.49
CA ARG A 24 6.02 3.04 -18.90
C ARG A 24 5.36 4.36 -18.51
N VAL A 25 5.17 4.56 -17.21
CA VAL A 25 4.57 5.78 -16.67
C VAL A 25 5.69 6.71 -16.21
N ARG A 26 5.73 7.91 -16.78
CA ARG A 26 6.66 8.97 -16.41
C ARG A 26 5.96 9.96 -15.50
N GLU A 27 6.49 10.20 -14.30
CA GLU A 27 5.97 11.23 -13.42
C GLU A 27 6.49 12.61 -13.87
N ALA A 28 5.56 13.46 -14.31
CA ALA A 28 5.89 14.79 -14.83
C ALA A 28 6.54 15.74 -13.80
N LYS A 29 6.41 15.46 -12.48
CA LYS A 29 6.83 16.38 -11.41
C LYS A 29 8.25 16.13 -10.90
N ASN A 30 8.79 14.93 -11.05
CA ASN A 30 10.05 14.50 -10.44
C ASN A 30 10.90 13.62 -11.37
N GLY A 31 10.43 13.32 -12.59
CA GLY A 31 11.17 12.49 -13.54
C GLY A 31 11.29 11.02 -13.13
N LEU A 32 10.60 10.58 -12.08
CA LEU A 32 10.58 9.16 -11.72
C LEU A 32 9.79 8.39 -12.77
N GLU A 33 10.42 7.36 -13.32
CA GLU A 33 9.78 6.41 -14.22
C GLU A 33 9.42 5.14 -13.46
N ARG A 34 8.21 4.63 -13.70
CA ARG A 34 7.80 3.33 -13.20
C ARG A 34 7.06 2.55 -14.28
N THR A 35 7.24 1.25 -14.24
CA THR A 35 6.60 0.32 -15.16
C THR A 35 5.39 -0.28 -14.48
N VAL A 36 4.22 -0.11 -15.09
CA VAL A 36 2.97 -0.73 -14.66
C VAL A 36 2.76 -1.95 -15.55
N ILE A 37 2.86 -3.14 -14.96
CA ILE A 37 2.57 -4.38 -15.67
C ILE A 37 1.08 -4.43 -15.93
N VAL A 38 0.72 -4.62 -17.19
CA VAL A 38 -0.67 -4.80 -17.61
C VAL A 38 -0.78 -6.27 -17.97
N GLY A 39 -1.46 -7.07 -17.14
CA GLY A 39 -1.65 -8.49 -17.44
C GLY A 39 -2.33 -8.71 -18.81
N PRO A 40 -2.46 -9.97 -19.28
CA PRO A 40 -3.04 -10.33 -20.57
C PRO A 40 -4.58 -10.16 -20.59
N THR A 41 -5.06 -8.97 -20.23
CA THR A 41 -6.46 -8.64 -19.97
C THR A 41 -7.08 -7.87 -21.13
N ALA A 42 -8.21 -7.20 -20.90
CA ALA A 42 -8.85 -6.35 -21.89
C ALA A 42 -7.94 -5.18 -22.34
N THR A 43 -7.06 -4.68 -21.46
CA THR A 43 -6.28 -3.48 -21.75
C THR A 43 -5.31 -3.64 -22.93
N PRO A 44 -4.46 -4.69 -23.02
CA PRO A 44 -3.62 -4.89 -24.20
C PRO A 44 -4.42 -5.10 -25.48
N ARG A 45 -5.58 -5.78 -25.42
CA ARG A 45 -6.46 -5.96 -26.59
C ARG A 45 -7.00 -4.63 -27.09
N THR A 46 -7.50 -3.77 -26.20
CA THR A 46 -8.00 -2.43 -26.53
C THR A 46 -6.88 -1.55 -27.11
N LEU A 47 -5.67 -1.61 -26.55
CA LEU A 47 -4.54 -0.83 -27.05
C LEU A 47 -4.07 -1.29 -28.45
N ARG A 48 -4.07 -2.61 -28.72
CA ARG A 48 -3.82 -3.15 -30.06
C ARG A 48 -4.87 -2.68 -31.05
N GLY A 49 -6.16 -2.77 -30.67
CA GLY A 49 -7.27 -2.30 -31.49
C GLY A 49 -7.19 -0.80 -31.81
N LEU A 50 -6.89 0.03 -30.80
CA LEU A 50 -6.70 1.47 -30.98
C LEU A 50 -5.52 1.79 -31.93
N ARG A 51 -4.41 1.05 -31.82
CA ARG A 51 -3.25 1.20 -32.71
C ARG A 51 -3.62 0.83 -34.15
N ALA A 52 -4.36 -0.26 -34.34
CA ALA A 52 -4.84 -0.71 -35.65
C ALA A 52 -5.82 0.30 -36.27
N ALA A 53 -6.79 0.80 -35.51
CA ALA A 53 -7.73 1.81 -35.97
C ALA A 53 -7.02 3.09 -36.42
N ARG A 54 -5.98 3.55 -35.70
CA ARG A 54 -5.19 4.73 -36.11
C ARG A 54 -4.41 4.49 -37.40
N ARG A 55 -3.85 3.28 -37.59
CA ARG A 55 -3.21 2.90 -38.86
C ARG A 55 -4.20 2.89 -40.02
N ALA A 56 -5.39 2.34 -39.83
CA ALA A 56 -6.44 2.32 -40.84
C ALA A 56 -6.89 3.73 -41.27
N LEU A 57 -6.82 4.71 -40.36
CA LEU A 57 -7.08 6.13 -40.65
C LEU A 57 -5.90 6.86 -41.33
N GLY A 58 -4.88 6.13 -41.81
CA GLY A 58 -3.69 6.71 -42.45
C GLY A 58 -2.77 7.47 -41.48
N ARG A 59 -2.95 7.29 -40.18
CA ARG A 59 -2.24 8.01 -39.11
C ARG A 59 -1.50 7.02 -38.22
N ALA A 60 -0.59 6.25 -38.81
CA ALA A 60 0.26 5.35 -38.06
C ALA A 60 0.96 6.14 -36.93
N PRO A 61 0.71 5.80 -35.66
CA PRO A 61 1.23 6.60 -34.57
C PRO A 61 2.75 6.44 -34.48
N SER A 62 3.45 7.58 -34.36
CA SER A 62 4.86 7.62 -33.98
C SER A 62 5.02 7.37 -32.47
N ASP A 63 6.18 6.91 -32.03
CA ASP A 63 6.46 6.66 -30.61
C ASP A 63 6.34 7.91 -29.75
N HIS A 64 6.58 9.09 -30.32
CA HIS A 64 6.46 10.37 -29.64
C HIS A 64 5.02 10.89 -29.59
N ASP A 65 4.10 10.28 -30.34
CA ASP A 65 2.70 10.71 -30.37
C ASP A 65 1.99 10.41 -29.06
N ILE A 66 1.14 11.34 -28.65
CA ILE A 66 0.28 11.16 -27.48
C ILE A 66 -0.73 10.03 -27.76
N LEU A 67 -0.88 9.16 -26.75
CA LEU A 67 -1.79 8.02 -26.79
C LEU A 67 -3.25 8.48 -26.89
N PHE A 68 -3.68 9.32 -25.96
CA PHE A 68 -5.02 9.91 -25.93
C PHE A 68 -5.02 11.33 -26.48
N ARG A 69 -5.58 11.50 -27.69
CA ARG A 69 -5.64 12.79 -28.38
C ARG A 69 -7.08 13.29 -28.48
N SER A 70 -7.25 14.59 -28.44
CA SER A 70 -8.49 15.27 -28.79
C SER A 70 -8.68 15.28 -30.32
N ASN A 71 -9.89 15.61 -30.79
CA ASN A 71 -10.16 15.80 -32.22
C ASN A 71 -9.30 16.93 -32.83
N ARG A 72 -8.82 17.88 -32.01
CA ARG A 72 -7.91 18.96 -32.43
C ARG A 72 -6.45 18.49 -32.55
N GLY A 73 -6.17 17.21 -32.30
CA GLY A 73 -4.84 16.63 -32.38
C GLY A 73 -3.95 16.91 -31.17
N THR A 74 -4.43 17.67 -30.18
CA THR A 74 -3.73 17.98 -28.93
C THR A 74 -4.00 16.91 -27.86
N ARG A 75 -3.32 17.00 -26.71
CA ARG A 75 -3.62 16.17 -25.53
C ARG A 75 -5.08 16.38 -25.10
N VAL A 76 -5.73 15.31 -24.67
CA VAL A 76 -7.05 15.41 -24.01
C VAL A 76 -6.91 16.19 -22.71
N SER A 77 -7.83 17.12 -22.44
CA SER A 77 -7.81 17.89 -21.19
C SER A 77 -8.32 17.04 -20.02
N TYR A 78 -8.03 17.48 -18.80
CA TYR A 78 -8.50 16.79 -17.60
C TYR A 78 -10.04 16.83 -17.52
N GLU A 79 -10.63 17.97 -17.85
CA GLU A 79 -12.07 18.22 -17.90
C GLU A 79 -12.75 17.31 -18.94
N ALA A 80 -12.12 17.13 -20.11
CA ALA A 80 -12.66 16.25 -21.14
C ALA A 80 -12.72 14.79 -20.67
N ILE A 81 -11.72 14.31 -19.91
CA ILE A 81 -11.79 12.97 -19.31
C ILE A 81 -12.94 12.87 -18.31
N HIS A 82 -13.09 13.84 -17.40
CA HIS A 82 -14.16 13.81 -16.41
C HIS A 82 -15.55 13.88 -17.05
N TYR A 83 -15.69 14.68 -18.11
CA TYR A 83 -16.91 14.73 -18.90
C TYR A 83 -17.24 13.38 -19.56
N GLN A 84 -16.26 12.74 -20.20
CA GLN A 84 -16.48 11.42 -20.81
C GLN A 84 -16.73 10.35 -19.75
N TRP A 85 -16.06 10.43 -18.60
CA TRP A 85 -16.29 9.55 -17.47
C TRP A 85 -17.73 9.66 -16.94
N ALA A 86 -18.24 10.88 -16.77
CA ALA A 86 -19.62 11.11 -16.35
C ALA A 86 -20.62 10.50 -17.33
N LYS A 87 -20.39 10.64 -18.64
CA LYS A 87 -21.22 9.99 -19.67
C LYS A 87 -21.19 8.47 -19.60
N LEU A 88 -20.01 7.88 -19.38
CA LEU A 88 -19.88 6.43 -19.22
C LEU A 88 -20.63 5.94 -17.97
N CYS A 89 -20.51 6.65 -16.86
CA CYS A 89 -21.27 6.35 -15.65
C CYS A 89 -22.78 6.45 -15.89
N GLN A 90 -23.25 7.49 -16.59
CA GLN A 90 -24.66 7.65 -16.95
C GLN A 90 -25.16 6.50 -17.83
N ALA A 91 -24.42 6.16 -18.89
CA ALA A 91 -24.76 5.06 -19.79
C ALA A 91 -24.77 3.69 -19.08
N ALA A 92 -23.94 3.52 -18.05
CA ALA A 92 -23.88 2.31 -17.23
C ALA A 92 -24.86 2.32 -16.05
N GLY A 93 -25.66 3.38 -15.85
CA GLY A 93 -26.55 3.53 -14.70
C GLY A 93 -25.83 3.75 -13.36
N LEU A 94 -24.55 4.11 -13.38
CA LEU A 94 -23.70 4.36 -12.20
C LEU A 94 -23.75 5.83 -11.77
N VAL A 95 -24.95 6.35 -11.57
CA VAL A 95 -25.20 7.73 -11.15
C VAL A 95 -25.61 7.80 -9.68
N ASP A 96 -25.34 8.93 -9.05
CA ASP A 96 -25.83 9.25 -7.71
C ASP A 96 -27.27 9.81 -7.76
N THR A 97 -27.83 10.14 -6.58
CA THR A 97 -29.17 10.72 -6.45
C THR A 97 -29.32 12.08 -7.11
N SER A 98 -28.22 12.78 -7.40
CA SER A 98 -28.19 14.07 -8.10
C SER A 98 -27.98 13.93 -9.61
N GLY A 99 -27.85 12.71 -10.14
CA GLY A 99 -27.55 12.43 -11.54
C GLY A 99 -26.07 12.60 -11.91
N GLY A 100 -25.19 12.82 -10.93
CA GLY A 100 -23.74 12.89 -11.12
C GLY A 100 -23.08 11.50 -11.17
N PRO A 101 -21.80 11.40 -11.59
CA PRO A 101 -21.08 10.14 -11.57
C PRO A 101 -20.86 9.66 -10.14
N ARG A 102 -21.42 8.49 -9.80
CA ARG A 102 -21.29 7.89 -8.46
C ARG A 102 -19.84 7.55 -8.09
N TYR A 103 -19.05 7.19 -9.09
CA TYR A 103 -17.65 6.79 -8.92
C TYR A 103 -16.73 7.72 -9.68
N THR A 104 -15.50 7.88 -9.20
CA THR A 104 -14.45 8.68 -9.85
C THR A 104 -13.26 7.81 -10.25
N PRO A 105 -12.46 8.22 -11.25
CA PRO A 105 -11.23 7.50 -11.60
C PRO A 105 -10.23 7.37 -10.44
N HIS A 106 -10.26 8.30 -9.48
CA HIS A 106 -9.44 8.22 -8.28
C HIS A 106 -9.90 7.09 -7.35
N GLN A 107 -11.22 6.91 -7.17
CA GLN A 107 -11.79 5.79 -6.42
C GLN A 107 -11.49 4.45 -7.07
N LEU A 108 -11.55 4.34 -8.41
CA LEU A 108 -11.13 3.10 -9.09
C LEU A 108 -9.68 2.73 -8.79
N ARG A 109 -8.81 3.72 -8.72
CA ARG A 109 -7.40 3.52 -8.33
C ARG A 109 -7.29 3.06 -6.87
N HIS A 110 -8.13 3.56 -5.97
CA HIS A 110 -8.21 3.08 -4.59
C HIS A 110 -8.66 1.62 -4.54
N THR A 111 -9.74 1.28 -5.24
CA THR A 111 -10.28 -0.09 -5.31
C THR A 111 -9.21 -1.08 -5.80
N GLY A 112 -8.48 -0.75 -6.87
CA GLY A 112 -7.40 -1.62 -7.36
C GLY A 112 -6.24 -1.76 -6.36
N GLY A 113 -5.97 -0.73 -5.55
CA GLY A 113 -5.01 -0.82 -4.45
C GLY A 113 -5.47 -1.76 -3.35
N SER A 114 -6.71 -1.58 -2.88
CA SER A 114 -7.33 -2.44 -1.86
C SER A 114 -7.42 -3.89 -2.31
N GLU A 115 -7.75 -4.15 -3.58
CA GLU A 115 -7.86 -5.51 -4.11
C GLU A 115 -6.49 -6.21 -4.14
N LEU A 116 -5.43 -5.53 -4.54
CA LEU A 116 -4.08 -6.12 -4.52
C LEU A 116 -3.65 -6.47 -3.08
N ILE A 117 -3.94 -5.59 -2.12
CA ILE A 117 -3.70 -5.88 -0.70
C ILE A 117 -4.55 -7.07 -0.25
N ALA A 118 -5.84 -7.10 -0.60
CA ALA A 118 -6.77 -8.20 -0.28
C ALA A 118 -6.28 -9.56 -0.80
N GLN A 119 -5.64 -9.58 -1.96
CA GLN A 119 -5.01 -10.75 -2.57
C GLN A 119 -3.69 -11.18 -1.87
N GLY A 120 -3.32 -10.53 -0.76
CA GLY A 120 -2.10 -10.82 -0.01
C GLY A 120 -0.83 -10.27 -0.63
N GLN A 121 -0.93 -9.33 -1.57
CA GLN A 121 0.26 -8.71 -2.15
C GLN A 121 0.98 -7.82 -1.13
N ARG A 122 2.31 -7.85 -1.22
CA ARG A 122 3.18 -7.01 -0.39
C ARG A 122 2.89 -5.53 -0.61
N VAL A 123 2.81 -4.77 0.48
CA VAL A 123 2.50 -3.33 0.46
C VAL A 123 3.49 -2.55 -0.42
N GLU A 124 4.75 -2.96 -0.46
CA GLU A 124 5.79 -2.32 -1.28
C GLU A 124 5.54 -2.49 -2.79
N ILE A 125 4.98 -3.65 -3.18
CA ILE A 125 4.59 -3.91 -4.57
C ILE A 125 3.38 -3.03 -4.91
N VAL A 126 2.37 -2.99 -4.05
CA VAL A 126 1.18 -2.16 -4.25
C VAL A 126 1.55 -0.67 -4.31
N GLN A 127 2.43 -0.21 -3.43
CA GLN A 127 2.94 1.15 -3.43
C GLN A 127 3.59 1.50 -4.77
N ARG A 128 4.39 0.59 -5.33
CA ARG A 128 5.06 0.79 -6.63
C ARG A 128 4.08 0.77 -7.81
N VAL A 129 3.13 -0.16 -7.82
CA VAL A 129 2.09 -0.25 -8.87
C VAL A 129 1.22 1.00 -8.89
N LEU A 130 0.79 1.47 -7.71
CA LEU A 130 0.04 2.71 -7.59
C LEU A 130 0.94 3.91 -7.89
N GLY A 131 2.20 3.92 -7.47
CA GLY A 131 3.09 5.09 -7.52
C GLY A 131 2.80 6.09 -6.41
N HIS A 132 2.68 5.57 -5.19
CA HIS A 132 2.62 6.40 -3.99
C HIS A 132 4.04 6.71 -3.53
N ARG A 133 4.33 8.01 -3.40
CA ARG A 133 5.62 8.48 -2.88
C ARG A 133 5.77 8.17 -1.40
N ASP A 134 4.68 8.30 -0.66
CA ASP A 134 4.62 7.96 0.76
C ASP A 134 3.91 6.60 0.92
N ILE A 135 4.54 5.71 1.70
CA ILE A 135 3.96 4.42 2.05
C ILE A 135 2.70 4.58 2.91
N ARG A 136 2.58 5.68 3.67
CA ARG A 136 1.40 6.00 4.50
C ARG A 136 0.10 6.02 3.68
N SER A 137 0.15 6.53 2.44
CA SER A 137 -1.00 6.52 1.53
C SER A 137 -1.42 5.12 1.07
N THR A 138 -0.57 4.11 1.28
CA THR A 138 -0.84 2.70 0.95
C THR A 138 -1.19 1.89 2.19
N LEU A 139 -0.65 2.26 3.37
CA LEU A 139 -1.00 1.64 4.66
C LEU A 139 -2.48 1.79 5.01
N GLY A 140 -3.13 2.89 4.59
CA GLY A 140 -4.58 3.04 4.74
C GLY A 140 -5.42 1.96 4.03
N TYR A 141 -4.86 1.23 3.06
CA TYR A 141 -5.53 0.04 2.49
C TYR A 141 -5.33 -1.23 3.31
N ALA A 142 -4.23 -1.33 4.07
CA ALA A 142 -3.90 -2.49 4.89
C ALA A 142 -4.70 -2.52 6.20
N GLU A 143 -5.03 -1.35 6.75
CA GLU A 143 -5.87 -1.22 7.97
C GLU A 143 -7.30 -1.77 7.77
N LEU A 144 -7.78 -1.85 6.52
CA LEU A 144 -9.14 -2.30 6.20
C LEU A 144 -9.37 -3.81 6.36
N GLN A 145 -8.36 -4.60 6.72
CA GLN A 145 -8.51 -6.06 6.82
C GLN A 145 -8.01 -6.66 8.15
N GLU A 146 -8.83 -6.54 9.18
CA GLU A 146 -8.71 -7.34 10.42
C GLU A 146 -8.72 -8.85 10.12
N ALA A 147 -9.45 -9.27 9.06
CA ALA A 147 -9.51 -10.65 8.59
C ALA A 147 -8.16 -11.18 8.05
N GLN A 148 -7.32 -10.30 7.50
CA GLN A 148 -5.98 -10.67 7.01
C GLN A 148 -4.96 -10.87 8.11
N VAL A 149 -5.20 -10.33 9.31
CA VAL A 149 -4.34 -10.56 10.46
C VAL A 149 -4.67 -11.91 11.09
N ARG A 150 -5.95 -12.27 11.15
CA ARG A 150 -6.42 -13.49 11.82
C ARG A 150 -6.00 -14.78 11.08
N ALA A 151 -6.19 -14.87 9.76
CA ALA A 151 -5.92 -16.10 9.02
C ALA A 151 -4.43 -16.54 9.01
N PRO A 152 -3.44 -15.65 8.86
CA PRO A 152 -2.02 -16.00 8.98
C PRO A 152 -1.61 -16.37 10.41
N LEU A 153 -2.22 -15.75 11.43
CA LEU A 153 -1.96 -16.07 12.84
C LEU A 153 -2.55 -17.43 13.23
N GLU A 154 -3.71 -17.80 12.71
CA GLU A 154 -4.35 -19.12 12.95
C GLU A 154 -3.66 -20.25 12.18
N SER A 155 -3.05 -19.95 11.03
CA SER A 155 -2.24 -20.91 10.25
C SER A 155 -0.79 -21.01 10.71
N SER A 156 -0.33 -20.11 11.59
CA SER A 156 1.03 -20.11 12.12
C SER A 156 1.29 -21.38 12.96
N PRO A 157 2.40 -22.10 12.77
CA PRO A 157 2.72 -23.28 13.57
C PRO A 157 2.95 -22.96 15.07
N LEU A 158 3.12 -21.69 15.43
CA LEU A 158 3.26 -21.23 16.81
C LEU A 158 1.94 -21.27 17.60
N THR A 159 0.80 -21.02 16.96
CA THR A 159 -0.53 -21.12 17.59
C THR A 159 -1.01 -22.56 17.70
N ARG A 160 -0.57 -23.46 16.82
CA ARG A 160 -0.85 -24.92 16.92
C ARG A 160 -0.10 -25.63 18.05
N ARG A 161 1.00 -25.06 18.56
CA ARG A 161 1.79 -25.68 19.65
C ARG A 161 1.28 -25.35 21.06
N SER A 162 0.26 -24.51 21.19
CA SER A 162 -0.34 -24.16 22.50
C SER A 162 -1.27 -25.23 23.07
N GLY A 163 -1.42 -26.39 22.41
CA GLY A 163 -2.23 -27.51 22.86
C GLY A 163 -1.54 -28.51 23.80
N CYS A 164 -0.29 -28.29 24.19
CA CYS A 164 0.41 -29.19 25.12
C CYS A 164 0.93 -28.44 26.35
N VAL A 165 0.03 -27.76 27.08
CA VAL A 165 0.22 -27.68 28.53
C VAL A 165 -0.21 -29.03 29.07
N ARG A 166 0.72 -30.01 29.09
CA ARG A 166 0.52 -31.19 29.94
C ARG A 166 0.23 -30.64 31.34
N PRO A 167 -0.92 -30.97 31.97
CA PRO A 167 -1.03 -30.76 33.41
C PRO A 167 0.14 -31.55 33.99
N CYS A 168 1.02 -30.84 34.71
CA CYS A 168 2.11 -31.48 35.42
C CYS A 168 1.47 -32.39 36.48
N ALA A 169 1.25 -33.65 36.11
CA ALA A 169 0.67 -34.63 37.00
C ALA A 169 1.66 -34.90 38.13
N ALA A 170 1.30 -34.44 39.32
CA ALA A 170 1.73 -34.94 40.62
C ALA A 170 3.25 -34.94 40.88
N ALA A 171 3.78 -33.79 41.29
CA ALA A 171 4.80 -33.79 42.34
C ALA A 171 4.10 -34.02 43.70
N ARG A 172 3.76 -35.28 43.99
CA ARG A 172 3.45 -35.69 45.37
C ARG A 172 4.74 -35.59 46.17
N GLY A 173 4.78 -34.69 47.15
CA GLY A 173 5.81 -34.67 48.19
C GLY A 173 6.84 -33.55 48.08
N ALA A 174 6.41 -32.29 48.18
CA ALA A 174 7.28 -31.22 48.64
C ALA A 174 6.53 -30.43 49.71
N ARG A 175 6.93 -30.62 50.99
CA ARG A 175 6.52 -29.73 52.08
C ARG A 175 6.99 -28.32 51.75
N LEU A 176 6.06 -27.38 51.68
CA LEU A 176 6.36 -25.96 51.69
C LEU A 176 7.05 -25.62 53.03
N PRO A 177 8.19 -24.90 53.05
CA PRO A 177 8.74 -24.36 54.28
C PRO A 177 7.81 -23.28 54.85
N GLN A 178 7.52 -23.36 56.16
CA GLN A 178 6.53 -22.56 56.90
C GLN A 178 6.91 -21.09 57.16
N SER A 179 7.69 -20.44 56.29
CA SER A 179 8.18 -19.07 56.54
C SER A 179 7.64 -17.99 55.61
N TRP A 180 6.52 -18.24 54.91
CA TRP A 180 5.86 -17.24 54.05
C TRP A 180 4.40 -17.00 54.42
N SER A 181 4.10 -17.03 55.72
CA SER A 181 2.78 -16.69 56.25
C SER A 181 2.90 -15.46 57.16
N ARG A 182 3.00 -14.28 56.53
CA ARG A 182 2.49 -12.95 56.96
C ARG A 182 3.27 -11.81 56.31
N ALA A 183 2.94 -11.45 55.07
CA ALA A 183 3.06 -10.09 54.55
C ALA A 183 2.36 -10.03 53.19
N GLY A 184 1.43 -9.08 53.00
CA GLY A 184 0.88 -8.78 51.67
C GLY A 184 -0.61 -9.08 51.49
N LYS A 185 -1.45 -8.81 52.50
CA LYS A 185 -2.82 -8.35 52.22
C LYS A 185 -2.86 -6.85 52.50
N ALA A 186 -3.48 -6.12 51.57
CA ALA A 186 -3.71 -4.67 51.56
C ALA A 186 -2.59 -3.82 50.96
N ALA A 187 -2.75 -3.43 49.69
CA ALA A 187 -2.51 -2.07 49.20
C ALA A 187 -2.84 -1.97 47.71
N TYR A 188 -4.13 -1.92 47.37
CA TYR A 188 -4.57 -1.37 46.08
C TYR A 188 -5.91 -0.65 46.26
N SER A 189 -5.86 0.51 46.93
CA SER A 189 -6.91 1.52 46.89
C SER A 189 -6.44 2.80 47.59
N GLY A 190 -6.40 3.92 46.86
CA GLY A 190 -6.38 5.28 47.45
C GLY A 190 -5.16 6.16 47.17
N LEU A 191 -5.21 6.91 46.04
CA LEU A 191 -4.91 8.36 45.78
C LEU A 191 -3.96 9.16 46.73
N PRO A 192 -3.28 10.28 46.32
CA PRO A 192 -3.72 11.27 45.31
C PRO A 192 -2.64 11.95 44.41
N ARG A 193 -3.13 12.84 43.53
CA ARG A 193 -2.41 13.77 42.64
C ARG A 193 -1.69 14.90 43.42
N HIS A 194 -0.49 15.34 43.00
CA HIS A 194 -0.15 16.74 42.62
C HIS A 194 1.36 17.08 42.53
N ARG A 195 1.69 17.82 41.45
CA ARG A 195 2.62 18.98 41.27
C ARG A 195 4.14 18.93 41.58
N THR A 196 4.89 19.11 40.49
CA THR A 196 6.04 20.01 40.24
C THR A 196 7.08 20.26 41.34
N GLY A 197 8.32 19.86 41.06
CA GLY A 197 9.53 20.39 41.71
C GLY A 197 10.80 19.94 40.98
N HIS A 198 11.42 20.85 40.22
CA HIS A 198 12.77 20.67 39.69
C HIS A 198 13.76 20.36 40.81
N ARG A 199 14.59 19.31 40.66
CA ARG A 199 15.97 19.27 41.17
C ARG A 199 16.80 18.28 40.35
N ARG A 200 18.03 18.70 40.06
CA ARG A 200 19.01 18.16 39.11
C ARG A 200 19.61 16.83 39.61
N GLY A 201 19.74 15.85 38.73
CA GLY A 201 20.57 14.65 38.91
C GLY A 201 21.81 14.72 37.99
N PRO A 202 22.96 14.13 38.38
CA PRO A 202 24.27 14.46 37.83
C PRO A 202 24.59 13.78 36.49
N ALA A 203 25.58 14.37 35.82
CA ALA A 203 26.02 14.12 34.45
C ALA A 203 26.62 12.73 34.19
N CYS A 204 26.35 12.19 32.99
CA CYS A 204 27.05 11.03 32.40
C CYS A 204 28.51 11.39 32.08
N PRO A 205 29.50 10.51 32.37
CA PRO A 205 30.84 10.71 31.89
C PRO A 205 31.00 10.20 30.45
N ASP A 206 31.64 11.07 29.68
CA ASP A 206 32.06 10.98 28.28
C ASP A 206 33.11 9.87 28.07
N VAL A 207 32.84 8.91 27.19
CA VAL A 207 33.82 7.89 26.78
C VAL A 207 34.37 8.26 25.42
N ARG A 208 35.45 9.05 25.44
CA ARG A 208 36.36 9.17 24.30
C ARG A 208 37.83 9.10 24.73
N ARG A 209 38.49 8.11 24.11
CA ARG A 209 39.85 8.12 23.52
C ARG A 209 41.03 7.53 24.32
N ARG A 210 41.69 6.60 23.59
CA ARG A 210 43.15 6.46 23.36
C ARG A 210 43.92 5.82 24.54
N ARG A 211 44.94 4.96 24.39
CA ARG A 211 45.92 4.66 23.33
C ARG A 211 46.65 3.33 23.69
N ARG A 212 46.94 2.52 22.66
CA ARG A 212 48.22 1.84 22.28
C ARG A 212 49.06 1.02 23.29
N ALA A 213 49.42 -0.19 22.81
CA ALA A 213 50.74 -0.90 22.81
C ALA A 213 51.28 -1.37 24.17
N ARG A 214 51.91 -2.54 24.40
CA ARG A 214 52.63 -3.63 23.67
C ARG A 214 52.99 -4.69 24.79
N PRO A 215 53.86 -5.69 24.63
CA PRO A 215 53.99 -6.75 23.61
C PRO A 215 54.08 -8.18 24.25
N CYS A 216 53.99 -9.22 23.42
CA CYS A 216 54.84 -10.43 23.36
C CYS A 216 54.58 -11.08 21.99
#